data_AF-A0A354CWV7-F1
#
_entry.id   AF-A0A354CWV7-F1
#
_cell.length_a   1.000
_cell.length_b   1.000
_cell.length_c   1.000
_cell.angle_alpha   90.00
_cell.angle_beta   90.00
_cell.angle_gamma   90.00
#
_symmetry.space_group_name_H-M   'P 1'
#
loop_
_entity.id
_entity.type
_entity.pdbx_description
1 polymer ?
#
loop_
_entity_poly.entity_id
_entity_poly.type
_entity_poly.pdbx_seq_one_letter_code
_entity_poly.pdbx_strand_id
1 'polypeptide(L)' 'FDVTSSMGHLVDLPASKLGVDVEHDFAPHYIVIHTRRKLAKQLLQEARGKETIYLAPDPDREGEA' A
#
# COMPACT_ATOMS: atom_id res chain seq x y z
N PHE A 1 -0.54 -7.64 21.30
CA PHE A 1 -0.66 -6.95 20.01
C PHE A 1 0.73 -6.83 19.42
N ASP A 2 0.89 -7.17 18.15
CA ASP A 2 2.14 -6.95 17.41
C ASP A 2 1.93 -5.69 16.56
N VAL A 3 2.83 -4.72 16.69
CA VAL A 3 2.71 -3.42 16.03
C VAL A 3 3.92 -3.23 15.11
N THR A 4 3.66 -2.87 13.86
CA THR A 4 4.67 -2.71 12.82
C THR A 4 4.34 -1.49 11.97
N SER A 5 5.35 -0.88 11.33
CA SER A 5 5.19 0.33 10.53
C SER A 5 5.25 0.01 9.03
N SER A 6 4.34 0.59 8.26
CA SER A 6 4.41 0.59 6.79
C SER A 6 5.54 1.48 6.25
N MET A 7 6.08 2.36 7.10
CA MET A 7 7.07 3.38 6.74
C MET A 7 6.57 4.29 5.60
N GLY A 8 5.26 4.56 5.56
CA GLY A 8 4.56 5.34 4.54
C GLY A 8 3.96 4.46 3.44
N HIS A 9 3.84 5.03 2.24
CA HIS A 9 3.23 4.36 1.08
C HIS A 9 3.95 3.06 0.70
N LEU A 10 3.16 2.01 0.43
CA LEU A 10 3.64 0.74 -0.12
C LEU A 10 3.40 0.63 -1.64
N VAL A 11 2.41 1.36 -2.15
CA VAL A 11 1.99 1.39 -3.54
C VAL A 11 1.99 2.81 -4.09
N ASP A 12 2.27 2.96 -5.38
CA ASP A 12 2.24 4.24 -6.09
C ASP A 12 1.96 4.00 -7.59
N LEU A 13 1.73 5.05 -8.36
CA LEU A 13 1.66 4.99 -9.81
C LEU A 13 3.06 4.71 -10.42
N PRO A 14 3.13 4.10 -11.61
CA PRO A 14 4.38 3.92 -12.34
C PRO A 14 5.11 5.24 -12.60
N ALA A 15 6.37 5.33 -12.20
CA ALA A 15 7.16 6.56 -12.38
C ALA A 15 7.47 6.90 -13.85
N SER A 16 7.44 5.92 -14.76
CA SER A 16 7.91 6.07 -16.14
C SER A 16 6.82 5.99 -17.22
N LYS A 17 5.56 5.82 -16.83
CA LYS A 17 4.41 5.72 -17.74
C LYS A 17 3.21 6.43 -17.14
N LEU A 18 2.26 6.84 -17.98
CA LEU A 18 0.97 7.32 -17.48
C LEU A 18 0.30 6.17 -16.73
N GLY A 19 0.16 6.34 -15.41
CA GLY A 19 -0.38 5.32 -14.49
C GLY A 19 -1.91 5.32 -14.42
N VAL A 20 -2.59 6.03 -15.30
CA VAL A 20 -4.05 6.16 -15.30
C VAL A 20 -4.59 5.88 -16.69
N ASP A 21 -5.70 5.14 -16.74
CA ASP A 21 -6.41 4.85 -17.97
C ASP A 21 -7.46 5.93 -18.25
N VAL A 22 -7.14 6.85 -19.15
CA VAL A 22 -8.02 8.00 -19.48
C VAL A 22 -9.27 7.61 -20.25
N GLU A 23 -9.30 6.43 -20.88
CA GLU A 23 -10.45 5.94 -21.64
C GLU A 23 -11.41 5.12 -20.77
N HIS A 24 -10.93 4.63 -19.61
CA HIS A 24 -11.69 3.79 -18.69
C HIS A 24 -11.81 4.45 -17.31
N ASP A 25 -12.57 5.55 -17.25
CA ASP A 25 -12.93 6.27 -16.02
C ASP A 25 -11.75 6.65 -15.11
N PHE A 26 -10.59 6.97 -15.71
CA PHE A 26 -9.35 7.32 -14.99
C PHE A 26 -8.86 6.20 -14.05
N ALA A 27 -9.12 4.93 -14.38
CA ALA A 27 -8.71 3.80 -13.57
C ALA A 27 -7.20 3.83 -13.28
N PRO A 28 -6.78 3.88 -11.99
CA PRO A 28 -5.37 3.93 -11.63
C PRO A 28 -4.72 2.54 -11.72
N HIS A 29 -3.50 2.51 -12.23
CA HIS A 29 -2.63 1.35 -12.18
C HIS A 29 -1.60 1.53 -11.07
N TYR A 30 -1.84 0.94 -9.91
CA TYR A 30 -0.89 0.95 -8.81
C TYR A 30 0.16 -0.15 -8.94
N ILE A 31 1.39 0.18 -8.56
CA ILE A 31 2.51 -0.75 -8.46
C ILE A 31 3.10 -0.70 -7.06
N VAL A 32 3.61 -1.85 -6.57
CA VAL A 32 4.39 -1.86 -5.33
C VAL A 32 5.72 -1.16 -5.56
N ILE A 33 5.98 -0.13 -4.75
CA ILE A 33 7.23 0.64 -4.80
C ILE A 33 8.40 -0.34 -4.66
N HIS A 34 9.36 -0.29 -5.58
CA HIS A 34 10.41 -1.31 -5.70
C HIS A 34 11.18 -1.52 -4.37
N THR A 35 11.53 -0.42 -3.71
CA THR A 35 12.23 -0.42 -2.41
C THR A 35 11.38 -0.97 -1.26
N ARG A 36 10.06 -0.98 -1.38
CA ARG A 36 9.10 -1.43 -0.37
C ARG A 36 8.65 -2.88 -0.53
N ARG A 37 9.04 -3.58 -1.62
CA ARG A 37 8.63 -4.97 -1.88
C ARG A 37 8.97 -5.94 -0.73
N LYS A 38 10.16 -5.79 -0.12
CA LYS A 38 10.58 -6.62 1.02
C LYS A 38 9.68 -6.38 2.23
N LEU A 39 9.39 -5.11 2.53
CA LEU A 39 8.51 -4.72 3.63
C LEU A 39 7.08 -5.24 3.41
N ALA A 40 6.52 -5.05 2.22
CA ALA A 40 5.18 -5.58 1.88
C ALA A 40 5.10 -7.09 2.09
N LYS A 41 6.13 -7.85 1.68
CA LYS A 41 6.19 -9.29 1.91
C LYS A 41 6.27 -9.64 3.41
N GLN A 42 7.04 -8.88 4.18
CA GLN A 42 7.14 -9.07 5.62
C GLN A 42 5.81 -8.80 6.33
N LEU A 43 5.14 -7.70 6.02
CA LEU A 43 3.81 -7.36 6.57
C LEU A 43 2.79 -8.46 6.27
N LEU A 44 2.78 -8.96 5.03
CA LEU A 44 1.93 -10.10 4.65
C LEU A 44 2.25 -11.38 5.42
N GLN A 45 3.51 -11.62 5.77
CA GLN A 45 3.90 -12.77 6.60
C GLN A 45 3.48 -12.59 8.05
N GLU A 46 3.64 -11.39 8.62
CA GLU A 46 3.25 -11.07 10.00
C GLU A 46 1.72 -11.10 10.19
N ALA A 47 0.96 -10.71 9.17
CA ALA A 47 -0.50 -10.73 9.17
C ALA A 47 -1.09 -12.15 9.06
N ARG A 48 -0.36 -13.11 8.48
CA ARG A 48 -0.86 -14.49 8.30
C ARG A 48 -1.13 -15.15 9.65
N GLY A 49 -2.32 -15.71 9.79
CA GLY A 49 -2.74 -16.42 11.02
C GLY A 49 -3.16 -15.51 12.17
N LYS A 50 -3.20 -14.19 11.97
CA LYS A 50 -3.83 -13.26 12.90
C LYS A 50 -5.34 -13.25 12.66
N GLU A 51 -6.11 -13.29 13.73
CA GLU A 51 -7.58 -13.23 13.67
C GLU A 51 -8.08 -11.84 13.25
N THR A 52 -7.41 -10.79 13.75
CA THR A 52 -7.80 -9.40 13.53
C THR A 52 -6.59 -8.58 13.11
N ILE A 53 -6.78 -7.73 12.10
CA ILE A 53 -5.79 -6.74 11.64
C ILE A 53 -6.36 -5.35 11.92
N TYR A 54 -5.58 -4.52 12.63
CA TYR A 54 -5.92 -3.13 12.90
C TYR A 54 -5.07 -2.24 12.00
N LEU A 55 -5.71 -1.33 11.26
CA LEU A 55 -5.05 -0.25 10.54
C LEU A 55 -5.12 1.00 11.42
N ALA A 56 -3.96 1.59 11.71
CA ALA A 56 -3.84 2.79 12.53
C ALA A 56 -3.08 3.91 11.78
N PRO A 57 -3.56 4.34 10.58
CA PRO A 57 -2.98 5.46 9.87
C PRO A 57 -3.41 6.79 10.50
N ASP A 58 -2.86 7.89 10.01
CA ASP A 58 -3.33 9.22 10.37
C ASP A 58 -4.80 9.40 9.92
N PRO A 59 -5.63 10.13 10.69
CA PRO A 59 -7.06 10.28 10.41
C PRO A 59 -7.32 11.35 9.33
N ASP A 60 -6.60 11.24 8.21
CA ASP A 60 -6.70 12.14 7.08
C ASP A 60 -6.83 11.38 5.75
N ARG A 61 -6.94 12.13 4.65
CA ARG A 61 -7.13 11.56 3.30
C ARG A 61 -5.96 10.66 2.88
N GLU A 62 -4.74 10.96 3.30
CA GLU A 62 -3.56 10.20 2.89
C GLU A 62 -3.45 8.91 3.71
N GLY A 63 -3.82 8.95 4.99
CA GLY A 63 -3.89 7.77 5.84
C GLY A 63 -5.03 6.80 5.49
N GLU A 64 -6.17 7.30 5.00
CA GLU A 64 -7.31 6.48 4.57
C GLU A 64 -7.11 5.81 3.20
N ALA A 65 -6.16 6.30 2.40
CA ALA A 65 -5.91 5.84 1.02
C ALA A 65 -5.22 4.47 0.97
#